data_AF-A0A7C2FFX1-F1
#
_entry.id   AF-A0A7C2FFX1-F1
#
_cell.length_a   1.000
_cell.length_b   1.000
_cell.length_c   1.000
_cell.angle_alpha   90.00
_cell.angle_beta   90.00
_cell.angle_gamma   90.00
#
_symmetry.space_group_name_H-M   'P 1'
#
loop_
_entity.id
_entity.type
_entity.pdbx_description
1 polymer ?
#
loop_
_entity_poly.entity_id
_entity_poly.type
_entity_poly.pdbx_seq_one_letter_code
_entity_poly.pdbx_strand_id
1 'polypeptide(L)'
;MIEEIIRVTETVLAQRDKQEKEEKKTNHHPPDGGGNKGHLIVDATVAPADIKFPTDHDLLNQAREKSELLIDMLHKAFGGKIKPRTYRQKTRAEYLSLAKNRNKSRKALNKGIGKQLRYLRRNLKTIEKTLDAGQQAR
;
A
#
# COMPACT_ATOMS: atom_id res chain seq x y z
N MET A 1 13.37 -23.70 6.25
CA MET A 1 12.10 -23.00 5.89
C MET A 1 12.15 -21.49 6.07
N ILE A 2 12.11 -20.91 7.28
CA ILE A 2 12.09 -19.44 7.43
C ILE A 2 13.40 -18.80 6.92
N GLU A 3 14.54 -19.39 7.23
CA GLU A 3 15.85 -18.92 6.74
C GLU A 3 16.01 -19.04 5.22
N GLU A 4 15.39 -20.05 4.60
CA GLU A 4 15.39 -20.21 3.14
C GLU A 4 14.51 -19.15 2.47
N ILE A 5 13.36 -18.83 3.06
CA ILE A 5 12.48 -17.77 2.56
C ILE A 5 13.21 -16.41 2.62
N ILE A 6 13.92 -16.12 3.72
CA ILE A 6 14.70 -14.89 3.88
C ILE A 6 15.80 -14.81 2.81
N ARG A 7 16.57 -15.89 2.61
CA ARG A 7 17.62 -15.95 1.57
C ARG A 7 17.07 -15.76 0.15
N VAL A 8 15.91 -16.35 -0.15
CA VAL A 8 15.25 -16.17 -1.46
C VAL A 8 14.77 -14.73 -1.62
N THR A 9 14.24 -14.09 -0.58
CA THR A 9 13.84 -12.67 -0.67
C THR A 9 15.04 -11.73 -0.83
N GLU A 10 16.15 -11.97 -0.12
CA GLU A 10 17.37 -11.15 -0.21
C GLU A 10 18.03 -11.26 -1.60
N THR A 11 18.05 -12.46 -2.18
CA THR A 11 18.61 -12.69 -3.52
C THR A 11 17.76 -12.04 -4.63
N VAL A 12 16.43 -12.11 -4.53
CA VAL A 12 15.51 -11.45 -5.49
C VAL A 12 15.63 -9.92 -5.41
N LEU A 13 15.80 -9.35 -4.22
CA LEU A 13 16.02 -7.91 -4.05
C LEU A 13 17.39 -7.48 -4.62
N ALA A 14 18.45 -8.24 -4.38
CA ALA A 14 19.78 -7.95 -4.90
C ALA A 14 19.88 -8.07 -6.43
N GLN A 15 19.09 -8.94 -7.06
CA GLN A 15 19.01 -9.06 -8.53
C GLN A 15 18.29 -7.86 -9.16
N ARG A 16 17.25 -7.32 -8.52
CA ARG A 16 16.56 -6.10 -8.96
C ARG A 16 17.46 -4.86 -8.93
N ASP A 17 18.24 -4.67 -7.86
CA ASP A 17 19.13 -3.52 -7.72
C ASP A 17 20.29 -3.51 -8.74
N LYS A 18 20.72 -4.70 -9.19
CA LYS A 18 21.75 -4.85 -10.25
C LYS A 18 21.19 -4.48 -11.62
N GLN A 19 19.96 -4.90 -11.92
CA GLN A 19 19.26 -4.51 -13.15
C GLN A 19 19.01 -2.99 -13.21
N GLU A 20 18.60 -2.35 -12.10
CA GLU A 20 18.42 -0.88 -12.05
C GLU A 20 19.73 -0.09 -12.19
N LYS A 21 20.87 -0.65 -11.77
CA LYS A 21 22.19 0.02 -11.87
C LYS A 21 22.84 -0.11 -13.24
N GLU A 22 22.59 -1.20 -13.96
CA GLU A 22 23.05 -1.37 -15.35
C GLU A 22 22.26 -0.46 -16.30
N GLU A 23 20.94 -0.28 -16.08
CA GLU A 23 20.13 0.64 -16.89
C GLU A 23 20.47 2.14 -16.70
N LYS A 24 21.00 2.55 -15.54
CA LYS A 24 21.34 3.96 -15.26
C LYS A 24 22.68 4.44 -15.82
N LYS A 25 23.53 3.57 -16.35
CA LYS A 25 24.90 3.93 -16.77
C LYS A 25 25.06 4.32 -18.22
N THR A 26 24.03 4.17 -19.05
CA THR A 26 24.09 4.60 -20.45
C THR A 26 23.12 5.76 -20.66
N ASN A 27 23.69 6.92 -20.98
CA ASN A 27 23.08 8.14 -21.56
C ASN A 27 22.98 9.34 -20.60
N HIS A 28 23.50 10.52 -20.93
CA HIS A 28 24.48 10.88 -21.95
C HIS A 28 24.98 12.30 -21.61
N HIS A 29 26.14 12.58 -22.14
CA HIS A 29 26.87 13.83 -22.25
C HIS A 29 26.01 15.12 -22.38
N PRO A 30 26.40 16.26 -21.77
CA PRO A 30 25.81 17.55 -22.11
C PRO A 30 26.13 17.92 -23.58
N PRO A 31 25.23 18.61 -24.29
CA PRO A 31 25.41 18.83 -25.73
C PRO A 31 26.46 19.92 -25.96
N ASP A 32 27.61 19.53 -26.51
CA ASP A 32 28.54 20.46 -27.13
C ASP A 32 28.18 20.63 -28.62
N GLY A 33 28.19 21.88 -29.07
CA GLY A 33 28.37 22.28 -30.47
C GLY A 33 27.38 21.77 -31.52
N GLY A 34 26.44 22.62 -31.91
CA GLY A 34 26.05 22.73 -33.34
C GLY A 34 24.73 22.08 -33.76
N GLY A 35 23.67 22.90 -33.78
CA GLY A 35 22.91 23.09 -35.01
C GLY A 35 21.81 22.11 -35.40
N ASN A 36 20.88 21.75 -34.51
CA ASN A 36 19.60 21.14 -34.92
C ASN A 36 18.42 21.96 -34.33
N LYS A 37 17.61 22.61 -35.18
CA LYS A 37 16.41 23.40 -34.77
C LYS A 37 15.14 22.55 -34.67
N GLY A 38 15.25 21.23 -34.62
CA GLY A 38 14.12 20.32 -34.46
C GLY A 38 13.65 20.25 -33.01
N HIS A 39 12.34 20.07 -32.79
CA HIS A 39 11.82 19.68 -31.49
C HIS A 39 11.91 18.16 -31.34
N LEU A 40 12.67 17.69 -30.36
CA LEU A 40 12.71 16.26 -30.00
C LEU A 40 11.38 15.89 -29.33
N ILE A 41 10.51 15.18 -30.06
CA ILE A 41 9.32 14.54 -29.48
C ILE A 41 9.75 13.15 -29.02
N VAL A 42 10.01 13.00 -27.72
CA VAL A 42 10.29 11.70 -27.11
C VAL A 42 8.96 11.04 -26.79
N ASP A 43 8.58 10.04 -27.56
CA ASP A 43 7.44 9.19 -27.21
C ASP A 43 7.90 8.25 -26.08
N ALA A 44 7.65 8.66 -24.84
CA ALA A 44 7.91 7.80 -23.70
C ALA A 44 6.84 6.71 -23.73
N THR A 45 7.19 5.49 -24.14
CA THR A 45 6.41 4.31 -23.78
C THR A 45 6.49 4.17 -22.26
N VAL A 46 5.59 4.86 -21.57
CA VAL A 46 5.46 4.86 -20.11
C VAL A 46 5.13 3.42 -19.72
N ALA A 47 6.09 2.72 -19.10
CA ALA A 47 5.74 1.53 -18.34
C ALA A 47 4.72 1.97 -17.29
N PRO A 48 3.53 1.36 -17.22
CA PRO A 48 2.54 1.71 -16.21
C PRO A 48 3.15 1.42 -14.85
N ALA A 49 3.61 2.47 -14.18
CA ALA A 49 4.04 2.37 -12.82
C ALA A 49 2.77 2.14 -12.00
N ASP A 50 2.57 0.94 -11.44
CA ASP A 50 1.51 0.62 -10.47
C ASP A 50 1.72 1.35 -9.13
N ILE A 51 2.12 2.62 -9.19
CA ILE A 51 2.38 3.48 -8.06
C ILE A 51 1.11 4.30 -7.83
N LYS A 52 0.41 3.96 -6.75
CA LYS A 52 -0.74 4.73 -6.29
C LYS A 52 -0.34 6.14 -5.88
N PHE A 53 -1.19 7.11 -6.17
CA PHE A 53 -0.95 8.51 -5.82
C PHE A 53 -0.96 8.67 -4.29
N PRO A 54 -0.14 9.59 -3.71
CA PRO A 54 -0.03 9.77 -2.26
C PRO A 54 -1.35 10.20 -1.56
N THR A 55 -2.35 10.63 -2.32
CA THR A 55 -3.70 10.99 -1.83
C THR A 55 -4.72 9.85 -1.92
N ASP A 56 -4.31 8.65 -2.31
CA ASP A 56 -5.23 7.57 -2.60
C ASP A 56 -5.79 6.92 -1.34
N HIS A 57 -6.94 7.42 -0.92
CA HIS A 57 -7.90 6.77 -0.01
C HIS A 57 -8.18 5.29 -0.35
N ASP A 58 -7.93 4.84 -1.58
CA ASP A 58 -7.99 3.45 -2.01
C ASP A 58 -6.93 2.56 -1.36
N LEU A 59 -5.70 3.07 -1.18
CA LEU A 59 -4.66 2.36 -0.44
C LEU A 59 -5.08 2.13 1.01
N LEU A 60 -5.64 3.16 1.64
CA LEU A 60 -6.14 3.06 3.02
C LEU A 60 -7.31 2.07 3.13
N ASN A 61 -8.20 2.03 2.14
CA ASN A 61 -9.27 1.04 2.13
C ASN A 61 -8.71 -0.38 2.00
N GLN A 62 -7.74 -0.63 1.13
CA GLN A 62 -7.10 -1.94 1.00
C GLN A 62 -6.39 -2.35 2.30
N ALA A 63 -5.65 -1.44 2.93
CA ALA A 63 -5.01 -1.69 4.21
C ALA A 63 -6.06 -2.04 5.28
N ARG A 64 -7.19 -1.32 5.32
CA ARG A 64 -8.31 -1.65 6.22
C ARG A 64 -8.83 -3.06 5.96
N GLU A 65 -9.13 -3.42 4.72
CA GLU A 65 -9.66 -4.75 4.36
C GLU A 65 -8.70 -5.86 4.78
N LYS A 66 -7.40 -5.69 4.51
CA LYS A 66 -6.36 -6.62 4.95
C LYS A 66 -6.28 -6.72 6.48
N SER A 67 -6.35 -5.60 7.19
CA SER A 67 -6.35 -5.61 8.67
C SER A 67 -7.56 -6.33 9.25
N GLU A 68 -8.73 -6.19 8.64
CA GLU A 68 -9.94 -6.88 9.06
C GLU A 68 -9.87 -8.39 8.80
N LEU A 69 -9.27 -8.80 7.68
CA LEU A 69 -9.03 -10.20 7.37
C LEU A 69 -8.02 -10.79 8.36
N LEU A 70 -6.98 -10.04 8.73
CA LEU A 70 -5.99 -10.47 9.71
C LEU A 70 -6.63 -10.68 11.09
N ILE A 71 -7.50 -9.78 11.55
CA ILE A 71 -8.30 -9.98 12.77
C ILE A 71 -9.10 -11.29 12.72
N ASP A 72 -9.69 -11.62 11.56
CA ASP A 72 -10.46 -12.84 11.40
C ASP A 72 -9.58 -14.09 11.47
N MET A 73 -8.39 -14.06 10.88
CA MET A 73 -7.41 -15.14 10.97
C MET A 73 -6.91 -15.33 12.40
N LEU A 74 -6.53 -14.24 13.09
CA LEU A 74 -6.05 -14.30 14.47
C LEU A 74 -7.13 -14.83 15.41
N HIS A 75 -8.38 -14.40 15.23
CA HIS A 75 -9.49 -14.90 16.03
C HIS A 75 -9.70 -16.41 15.84
N LYS A 76 -9.57 -16.92 14.60
CA LYS A 76 -9.66 -18.36 14.34
C LYS A 76 -8.49 -19.12 14.97
N ALA A 77 -7.29 -18.57 14.92
CA ALA A 77 -6.08 -19.22 15.43
C ALA A 77 -6.04 -19.29 16.96
N PHE A 78 -6.40 -18.22 17.65
CA PHE A 78 -6.29 -18.13 19.11
C PHE A 78 -7.62 -18.42 19.86
N GLY A 79 -8.72 -18.67 19.14
CA GLY A 79 -9.97 -19.16 19.74
C GLY A 79 -10.54 -18.28 20.85
N GLY A 80 -10.52 -16.95 20.66
CA GLY A 80 -11.08 -16.02 21.64
C GLY A 80 -12.61 -16.16 21.81
N LYS A 81 -13.13 -15.84 23.00
CA LYS A 81 -14.57 -15.98 23.32
C LYS A 81 -15.49 -15.07 22.50
N ILE A 82 -15.04 -13.86 22.14
CA ILE A 82 -15.87 -12.87 21.41
C ILE A 82 -15.04 -12.18 20.35
N LYS A 83 -15.51 -12.25 19.10
CA LYS A 83 -14.91 -11.56 17.96
C LYS A 83 -15.01 -10.04 18.14
N PRO A 84 -13.89 -9.30 18.07
CA PRO A 84 -13.93 -7.84 18.13
C PRO A 84 -14.83 -7.24 17.04
N ARG A 85 -15.63 -6.25 17.43
CA ARG A 85 -16.53 -5.56 16.49
C ARG A 85 -15.72 -4.82 15.42
N THR A 86 -15.99 -5.14 14.17
CA THR A 86 -15.46 -4.43 12.99
C THR A 86 -16.58 -3.67 12.30
N TYR A 87 -16.28 -2.49 11.77
CA TYR A 87 -17.27 -1.59 11.17
C TYR A 87 -17.41 -1.80 9.66
N ARG A 88 -17.29 -3.04 9.18
CA ARG A 88 -17.12 -3.38 7.74
C ARG A 88 -18.15 -2.73 6.83
N GLN A 89 -19.43 -2.92 7.14
CA GLN A 89 -20.54 -2.37 6.35
C GLN A 89 -20.52 -0.84 6.33
N LYS A 90 -20.35 -0.22 7.51
CA LYS A 90 -20.32 1.24 7.64
C LYS A 90 -19.12 1.83 6.90
N THR A 91 -17.93 1.28 7.11
CA THR A 91 -16.71 1.80 6.49
C THR A 91 -16.72 1.59 4.98
N ARG A 92 -17.30 0.48 4.49
CA ARG A 92 -17.48 0.25 3.05
C ARG A 92 -18.46 1.24 2.44
N ALA A 93 -19.58 1.52 3.11
CA ALA A 93 -20.54 2.53 2.64
C ALA A 93 -19.91 3.93 2.60
N GLU A 94 -19.16 4.32 3.63
CA GLU A 94 -18.45 5.61 3.68
C GLU A 94 -17.37 5.71 2.60
N TYR A 95 -16.61 4.64 2.37
CA TYR A 95 -15.63 4.55 1.29
C TYR A 95 -16.30 4.67 -0.07
N LEU A 96 -17.34 3.87 -0.35
CA LEU A 96 -18.04 3.87 -1.64
C LEU A 96 -18.67 5.23 -1.94
N SER A 97 -19.27 5.87 -0.93
CA SER A 97 -19.82 7.22 -1.09
C SER A 97 -18.74 8.20 -1.58
N LEU A 98 -17.55 8.16 -0.98
CA LEU A 98 -16.45 9.06 -1.36
C LEU A 98 -15.77 8.64 -2.67
N ALA A 99 -15.64 7.34 -2.94
CA ALA A 99 -15.02 6.80 -4.14
C ALA A 99 -15.87 7.08 -5.39
N LYS A 100 -17.20 6.94 -5.29
CA LYS A 100 -18.17 7.20 -6.37
C LYS A 100 -18.39 8.68 -6.68
N ASN A 101 -17.92 9.59 -5.82
CA ASN A 101 -18.04 11.02 -6.07
C ASN A 101 -17.07 11.44 -7.18
N ARG A 102 -17.62 11.91 -8.31
CA ARG A 102 -16.84 12.39 -9.48
C ARG A 102 -15.89 13.54 -9.11
N ASN A 103 -16.40 14.53 -8.37
CA ASN A 103 -15.65 15.73 -7.99
C ASN A 103 -15.48 15.77 -6.46
N LYS A 104 -14.33 15.30 -5.97
CA LYS A 104 -14.06 15.20 -4.53
C LYS A 104 -13.49 16.52 -4.03
N SER A 105 -14.23 17.23 -3.18
CA SER A 105 -13.69 18.41 -2.48
C SER A 105 -12.55 18.02 -1.54
N ARG A 106 -11.52 18.87 -1.40
CA ARG A 106 -10.41 18.66 -0.46
C ARG A 106 -10.88 18.38 0.97
N LYS A 107 -11.95 19.05 1.42
CA LYS A 107 -12.55 18.81 2.74
C LYS A 107 -13.14 17.40 2.85
N ALA A 108 -13.81 16.92 1.80
CA ALA A 108 -14.37 15.58 1.75
C ALA A 108 -13.27 14.51 1.75
N LEU A 109 -12.21 14.70 0.95
CA LEU A 109 -11.03 13.83 0.94
C LEU A 109 -10.40 13.71 2.32
N ASN A 110 -10.08 14.84 2.96
CA ASN A 110 -9.47 14.85 4.30
C ASN A 110 -10.35 14.15 5.34
N LYS A 111 -11.68 14.35 5.28
CA LYS A 111 -12.63 13.67 6.16
C LYS A 111 -12.66 12.16 5.91
N GLY A 112 -12.63 11.73 4.65
CA GLY A 112 -12.56 10.31 4.25
C GLY A 112 -11.28 9.63 4.73
N ILE A 113 -10.14 10.25 4.42
CA ILE A 113 -8.81 9.79 4.84
C ILE A 113 -8.74 9.68 6.37
N GLY A 114 -9.16 10.73 7.09
CA GLY A 114 -9.17 10.73 8.55
C GLY A 114 -10.05 9.61 9.15
N LYS A 115 -11.20 9.30 8.54
CA LYS A 115 -12.04 8.17 8.94
C LYS A 115 -11.34 6.83 8.71
N GLN A 116 -10.78 6.61 7.52
CA GLN A 116 -10.06 5.38 7.18
C GLN A 116 -8.88 5.12 8.13
N LEU A 117 -8.07 6.15 8.41
CA LEU A 117 -6.97 6.06 9.38
C LEU A 117 -7.44 5.71 10.79
N ARG A 118 -8.59 6.24 11.23
CA ARG A 118 -9.17 5.90 12.55
C ARG A 118 -9.63 4.44 12.60
N TYR A 119 -10.24 3.93 11.53
CA TYR A 119 -10.62 2.51 11.45
C TYR A 119 -9.39 1.61 11.47
N LEU A 120 -8.38 1.93 10.67
CA LEU A 120 -7.09 1.23 10.66
C LEU A 120 -6.43 1.21 12.05
N ARG A 121 -6.30 2.38 12.70
CA ARG A 121 -5.72 2.47 14.05
C ARG A 121 -6.47 1.59 15.05
N ARG A 122 -7.81 1.55 14.98
CA ARG A 122 -8.60 0.66 15.85
C ARG A 122 -8.31 -0.81 15.55
N ASN A 123 -8.26 -1.19 14.28
CA ASN A 123 -7.98 -2.56 13.88
C ASN A 123 -6.58 -3.01 14.31
N LEU A 124 -5.55 -2.17 14.12
CA LEU A 124 -4.18 -2.44 14.58
C LEU A 124 -4.12 -2.64 16.10
N LYS A 125 -4.77 -1.75 16.87
CA LYS A 125 -4.86 -1.91 18.33
C LYS A 125 -5.54 -3.21 18.75
N THR A 126 -6.54 -3.66 17.98
CA THR A 126 -7.18 -4.96 18.22
C THR A 126 -6.21 -6.10 17.93
N ILE A 127 -5.50 -6.05 16.81
CA ILE A 127 -4.50 -7.03 16.39
C ILE A 127 -3.41 -7.19 17.46
N GLU A 128 -2.80 -6.09 17.90
CA GLU A 128 -1.79 -6.07 18.96
C GLU A 128 -2.29 -6.77 20.23
N LYS A 129 -3.47 -6.36 20.73
CA LYS A 129 -4.08 -7.00 21.91
C LYS A 129 -4.33 -8.50 21.73
N THR A 130 -4.78 -8.93 20.56
CA THR A 130 -4.99 -10.36 20.31
C THR A 130 -3.68 -11.13 20.24
N LEU A 131 -2.61 -10.52 19.75
CA LEU A 131 -1.29 -11.13 19.71
C LEU A 131 -0.70 -11.25 21.12
N ASP A 132 -0.76 -10.18 21.92
CA ASP A 132 -0.27 -10.16 23.30
C ASP A 132 -0.98 -11.23 24.14
N ALA A 133 -2.32 -11.32 24.03
CA ALA A 133 -3.10 -12.34 24.73
C ALA A 133 -2.78 -13.77 24.24
N GLY A 134 -2.54 -13.94 22.94
CA GLY A 134 -2.14 -15.24 22.37
C GLY A 134 -0.72 -15.66 22.77
N GLN A 135 0.19 -14.71 22.99
CA GLN A 135 1.55 -14.97 23.48
C GLN A 135 1.55 -15.35 24.96
N GLN A 136 0.69 -14.74 25.79
CA GLN A 136 0.55 -15.08 27.20
C GLN A 136 -0.09 -16.45 27.45
N ALA A 137 -0.83 -16.98 26.47
CA ALA A 137 -1.49 -18.28 26.55
C ALA A 137 -0.61 -19.46 26.04
N ARG A 138 0.61 -19.18 25.58
CA ARG A 138 1.62 -20.16 25.17
C ARG A 138 2.65 -20.35 26.27
#